data_AF-A0A369T0P6-F1
#
_entry.id   AF-A0A369T0P6-F1
#
_cell.length_a   1.000
_cell.length_b   1.000
_cell.length_c   1.000
_cell.angle_alpha   90.00
_cell.angle_beta   90.00
_cell.angle_gamma   90.00
#
_symmetry.space_group_name_H-M   'P 1'
#
loop_
_entity.id
_entity.type
_entity.pdbx_description
1 polymer ?
#
loop_
_entity_poly.entity_id
_entity_poly.type
_entity_poly.pdbx_seq_one_letter_code
_entity_poly.pdbx_strand_id
1 'polypeptide(L)'
;MSELMRDLTRLLILLLLTTSIYAASSTYFQKMEGIWLRERRMEVLRGEISYLSTKADEYREAVAPLVLRLFSYSIEDDGVAVLFSGREIWRGALRDLNLTHEVEHFGLIRIGVEDSRIVASVVGMPYNYTLRTFYHEDLACVVQEALDKAGRLDDSVSKDEEELARLEEELSSFSRDPSVALFLATPLISVVLQYALLLTANQDLAGKYADLLRNPYLLLPSMAVYICFLSLTLAFHLGTLVPLHVLAVLYSLTSIPSLASPVLFAYERLME
;
A
#
# COMPACT_ATOMS: atom_id res chain seq x y z
N MET A 1 4.66 41.60 -41.76
CA MET A 1 4.40 40.16 -41.62
C MET A 1 3.09 39.87 -42.34
N SER A 2 3.09 39.05 -43.40
CA SER A 2 1.86 38.75 -44.15
C SER A 2 0.85 38.01 -43.26
N GLU A 3 -0.45 38.13 -43.54
CA GLU A 3 -1.51 37.38 -42.83
C GLU A 3 -1.18 35.89 -42.76
N LEU A 4 -0.68 35.34 -43.87
CA LEU A 4 -0.24 33.96 -43.97
C LEU A 4 0.84 33.58 -42.93
N MET A 5 1.83 34.46 -42.68
CA MET A 5 2.83 34.23 -41.63
C MET A 5 2.23 34.28 -40.22
N ARG A 6 1.23 35.13 -40.00
CA ARG A 6 0.57 35.28 -38.69
C ARG A 6 -0.28 34.06 -38.36
N ASP A 7 -0.99 33.50 -39.35
CA ASP A 7 -1.79 32.29 -39.20
C ASP A 7 -0.93 31.04 -39.05
N LEU A 8 0.17 30.94 -39.81
CA LEU A 8 1.15 29.85 -39.64
C LEU A 8 1.74 29.83 -38.23
N THR A 9 2.07 31.00 -37.67
CA THR A 9 2.64 31.13 -36.31
C THR A 9 1.63 30.69 -35.25
N ARG A 10 0.35 31.06 -35.39
CA ARG A 10 -0.73 30.66 -34.49
C ARG A 10 -0.96 29.16 -34.50
N LEU A 11 -0.95 28.56 -35.69
CA LEU A 11 -1.14 27.13 -35.87
C LEU A 11 0.03 26.34 -35.26
N LEU A 12 1.27 26.82 -35.42
CA LEU A 12 2.47 26.26 -34.78
C LEU A 12 2.40 26.32 -33.25
N ILE A 13 1.97 27.46 -32.69
CA ILE A 13 1.78 27.63 -31.25
C ILE A 13 0.72 26.63 -30.73
N LEU A 14 -0.40 26.52 -31.44
CA LEU A 14 -1.50 25.62 -31.09
C LEU A 14 -1.03 24.15 -31.09
N LEU A 15 -0.29 23.76 -32.12
CA LEU A 15 0.26 22.41 -32.28
C LEU A 15 1.27 22.08 -31.18
N LEU A 16 2.20 23.00 -30.87
CA LEU A 16 3.16 22.87 -29.77
C LEU A 16 2.45 22.74 -28.40
N LEU A 17 1.39 23.51 -28.17
CA LEU A 17 0.62 23.45 -26.93
C LEU A 17 -0.16 22.15 -26.79
N THR A 18 -0.84 21.69 -27.84
CA THR A 18 -1.48 20.37 -27.83
C THR A 18 -0.47 19.26 -27.62
N THR A 19 0.68 19.31 -28.28
CA THR A 19 1.74 18.28 -28.13
C THR A 19 2.29 18.27 -26.71
N SER A 20 2.47 19.45 -26.09
CA SER A 20 2.93 19.58 -24.70
C SER A 20 1.91 19.03 -23.70
N ILE A 21 0.62 19.30 -23.94
CA ILE A 21 -0.51 18.76 -23.16
C ILE A 21 -0.58 17.23 -23.26
N TYR A 22 -0.45 16.67 -24.47
CA TYR A 22 -0.44 15.23 -24.68
C TYR A 22 0.80 14.56 -24.08
N ALA A 23 1.98 15.19 -24.16
CA ALA A 23 3.20 14.68 -23.54
C ALA A 23 3.11 14.69 -21.99
N ALA A 24 2.55 15.73 -21.39
CA ALA A 24 2.28 15.79 -19.95
C ALA A 24 1.28 14.69 -19.54
N SER A 25 0.24 14.47 -20.33
CA SER A 25 -0.76 13.42 -20.11
C SER A 25 -0.18 12.01 -20.21
N SER A 26 0.74 11.77 -21.16
CA SER A 26 1.45 10.50 -21.32
C SER A 26 2.34 10.20 -20.11
N THR A 27 3.05 11.21 -19.61
CA THR A 27 3.87 11.09 -18.39
C THR A 27 3.02 10.74 -17.17
N TYR A 28 1.82 11.33 -17.07
CA TYR A 28 0.87 11.00 -16.01
C TYR A 28 0.35 9.56 -16.14
N PHE A 29 0.05 9.09 -17.35
CA PHE A 29 -0.38 7.71 -17.57
C PHE A 29 0.65 6.69 -17.07
N GLN A 30 1.93 6.91 -17.40
CA GLN A 30 3.03 6.07 -16.90
C GLN A 30 3.13 6.10 -15.37
N LYS A 31 2.92 7.26 -14.74
CA LYS A 31 2.87 7.37 -13.27
C LYS A 31 1.70 6.59 -12.69
N MET A 32 0.52 6.66 -13.29
CA MET A 32 -0.68 5.92 -12.85
C MET A 32 -0.52 4.41 -13.00
N GLU A 33 0.07 3.94 -14.09
CA GLU A 33 0.42 2.52 -14.26
C GLU A 33 1.40 2.07 -13.16
N GLY A 34 2.42 2.89 -12.89
CA GLY A 34 3.38 2.64 -11.81
C GLY A 34 2.74 2.60 -10.42
N ILE A 35 1.71 3.41 -10.16
CA ILE A 35 0.92 3.39 -8.92
C ILE A 35 0.14 2.09 -8.82
N TRP A 36 -0.57 1.71 -9.89
CA TRP A 36 -1.38 0.49 -9.92
C TRP A 36 -0.53 -0.78 -9.70
N LEU A 37 0.64 -0.87 -10.35
CA LEU A 37 1.55 -2.00 -10.16
C LEU A 37 2.05 -2.11 -8.72
N ARG A 38 2.34 -0.97 -8.07
CA ARG A 38 2.77 -0.95 -6.66
C ARG A 38 1.65 -1.35 -5.71
N GLU A 39 0.44 -0.83 -5.91
CA GLU A 39 -0.71 -1.16 -5.06
C GLU A 39 -1.05 -2.65 -5.13
N ARG A 40 -1.03 -3.23 -6.33
CA ARG A 40 -1.20 -4.67 -6.51
C ARG A 40 -0.09 -5.49 -5.83
N ARG A 41 1.15 -5.01 -5.87
CA ARG A 41 2.27 -5.66 -5.15
C ARG A 41 2.07 -5.59 -3.64
N MET A 42 1.61 -4.47 -3.12
CA MET A 42 1.31 -4.31 -1.69
C MET A 42 0.17 -5.22 -1.22
N GLU A 43 -0.88 -5.41 -2.04
CA GLU A 43 -1.95 -6.36 -1.73
C GLU A 43 -1.41 -7.79 -1.62
N VAL A 44 -0.55 -8.20 -2.54
CA VAL A 44 0.12 -9.51 -2.50
C VAL A 44 0.99 -9.64 -1.26
N LEU A 45 1.84 -8.64 -0.97
CA LEU A 45 2.71 -8.63 0.23
C LEU A 45 1.90 -8.73 1.52
N ARG A 46 0.79 -7.99 1.64
CA ARG A 46 -0.09 -8.07 2.82
C ARG A 46 -0.68 -9.48 2.99
N GLY A 47 -1.07 -10.11 1.88
CA GLY A 47 -1.53 -11.50 1.89
C GLY A 47 -0.42 -12.48 2.30
N GLU A 48 0.79 -12.28 1.79
CA GLU A 48 1.96 -13.10 2.09
C GLU A 48 2.40 -12.97 3.56
N ILE A 49 2.52 -11.74 4.08
CA ILE A 49 2.78 -11.45 5.50
C ILE A 49 1.76 -12.15 6.39
N SER A 50 0.46 -12.00 6.09
CA SER A 50 -0.60 -12.64 6.87
C SER A 50 -0.48 -14.17 6.85
N TYR A 51 -0.20 -14.76 5.69
CA TYR A 51 -0.02 -16.20 5.54
C TYR A 51 1.22 -16.71 6.31
N LEU A 52 2.38 -16.05 6.13
CA LEU A 52 3.64 -16.45 6.77
C LEU A 52 3.58 -16.28 8.29
N SER A 53 3.00 -15.18 8.79
CA SER A 53 2.77 -14.96 10.22
C SER A 53 1.87 -16.05 10.82
N THR A 54 0.75 -16.37 10.17
CA THR A 54 -0.14 -17.46 10.60
C THR A 54 0.60 -18.80 10.62
N LYS A 55 1.43 -19.07 9.61
CA LYS A 55 2.24 -20.30 9.56
C LYS A 55 3.28 -20.37 10.67
N ALA A 56 3.94 -19.26 11.00
CA ALA A 56 4.89 -19.20 12.11
C ALA A 56 4.18 -19.51 13.44
N ASP A 57 3.00 -18.94 13.67
CA ASP A 57 2.19 -19.20 14.86
C ASP A 57 1.72 -20.65 14.94
N GLU A 58 1.29 -21.25 13.83
CA GLU A 58 0.95 -22.68 13.77
C GLU A 58 2.15 -23.57 14.17
N TYR A 59 3.36 -23.24 13.72
CA TYR A 59 4.57 -23.98 14.13
C TYR A 59 4.84 -23.84 15.63
N ARG A 60 4.76 -22.62 16.18
CA ARG A 60 4.94 -22.37 17.62
C ARG A 60 3.90 -23.13 18.44
N GLU A 61 2.63 -23.04 18.05
CA GLU A 61 1.55 -23.73 18.74
C GLU A 61 1.75 -25.26 18.72
N ALA A 62 2.12 -25.82 17.57
CA ALA A 62 2.37 -27.26 17.44
C ALA A 62 3.51 -27.77 18.34
N VAL A 63 4.53 -26.94 18.59
CA VAL A 63 5.68 -27.31 19.44
C VAL A 63 5.59 -26.83 20.88
N ALA A 64 4.60 -26.02 21.24
CA ALA A 64 4.43 -25.49 22.60
C ALA A 64 4.47 -26.59 23.69
N PRO A 65 3.78 -27.75 23.54
CA PRO A 65 3.87 -28.82 24.52
C PRO A 65 5.27 -29.45 24.62
N LEU A 66 6.04 -29.43 23.55
CA LEU A 66 7.40 -29.99 23.50
C LEU A 66 8.41 -29.02 24.12
N VAL A 67 8.30 -27.73 23.84
CA VAL A 67 9.11 -26.66 24.46
C VAL A 67 8.98 -26.73 25.98
N LEU A 68 7.75 -26.85 26.50
CA LEU A 68 7.51 -26.94 27.94
C LEU A 68 8.18 -28.18 28.58
N ARG A 69 8.34 -29.28 27.84
CA ARG A 69 9.02 -30.50 28.31
C ARG A 69 10.54 -30.38 28.36
N LEU A 70 11.12 -29.33 27.77
CA LEU A 70 12.55 -29.03 27.90
C LEU A 70 12.89 -28.36 29.23
N PHE A 71 11.87 -27.89 29.96
CA PHE A 71 12.05 -27.39 31.31
C PHE A 71 12.06 -28.54 32.32
N SER A 72 13.04 -28.50 33.20
CA SER A 72 13.18 -29.43 34.32
C SER A 72 13.59 -28.67 35.57
N TYR A 73 13.50 -29.33 36.73
CA TYR A 73 14.00 -28.79 37.98
C TYR A 73 14.88 -29.79 38.71
N SER A 74 15.80 -29.32 39.52
CA SER A 74 16.58 -30.13 40.46
C SER A 74 16.33 -29.63 41.88
N ILE A 75 16.18 -30.55 42.83
CA ILE A 75 16.15 -30.21 44.25
C ILE A 75 17.58 -30.41 44.77
N GLU A 76 18.15 -29.34 45.31
CA GLU A 76 19.43 -29.35 45.99
C GLU A 76 19.22 -29.06 47.49
N ASP A 77 20.22 -29.36 48.33
CA ASP A 77 20.08 -29.40 49.80
C ASP A 77 19.45 -28.12 50.42
N ASP A 78 19.58 -26.95 49.79
CA ASP A 78 19.02 -25.67 50.26
C ASP A 78 18.11 -24.94 49.25
N GLY A 79 17.69 -25.58 48.15
CA GLY A 79 16.89 -24.88 47.13
C GLY A 79 16.47 -25.68 45.90
N VAL A 80 15.93 -24.97 44.93
CA VAL A 80 15.52 -25.51 43.62
C VAL A 80 16.28 -24.80 42.53
N ALA A 81 16.85 -25.57 41.61
CA ALA A 81 17.39 -25.08 40.35
C ALA A 81 16.40 -25.41 39.22
N VAL A 82 16.08 -24.44 38.38
CA VAL A 82 15.28 -24.63 37.16
C VAL A 82 16.22 -24.64 35.97
N LEU A 83 16.04 -25.62 35.10
CA LEU A 83 16.85 -25.83 33.91
C LEU A 83 15.99 -25.77 32.66
N PHE A 84 16.57 -25.26 31.58
CA PHE A 84 16.04 -25.33 30.22
C PHE A 84 17.08 -26.03 29.34
N SER A 85 16.69 -27.16 28.73
CA SER A 85 17.60 -27.98 27.90
C SER A 85 18.92 -28.31 28.61
N GLY A 86 18.82 -28.69 29.89
CA GLY A 86 19.98 -29.04 30.73
C GLY A 86 20.83 -27.87 31.23
N ARG A 87 20.52 -26.62 30.86
CA ARG A 87 21.21 -25.43 31.37
C ARG A 87 20.41 -24.77 32.49
N GLU A 88 21.06 -24.45 33.60
CA GLU A 88 20.44 -23.70 34.69
C GLU A 88 20.07 -22.29 34.22
N ILE A 89 18.79 -21.93 34.39
CA ILE A 89 18.26 -20.59 34.07
C ILE A 89 17.86 -19.82 35.33
N TRP A 90 17.72 -20.51 36.47
CA TRP A 90 17.38 -19.92 37.75
C TRP A 90 17.69 -20.85 38.91
N ARG A 91 18.04 -20.28 40.06
CA ARG A 91 18.26 -21.00 41.33
C ARG A 91 17.80 -20.15 42.51
N GLY A 92 17.13 -20.79 43.47
CA GLY A 92 16.67 -20.11 44.68
C GLY A 92 15.79 -20.97 45.58
N ALA A 93 15.17 -20.35 46.57
CA ALA A 93 14.21 -21.03 47.43
C ALA A 93 12.87 -21.23 46.69
N LEU A 94 12.21 -22.38 46.89
CA LEU A 94 10.96 -22.72 46.19
C LEU A 94 9.85 -21.66 46.38
N ARG A 95 9.79 -21.01 47.55
CA ARG A 95 8.82 -19.94 47.86
C ARG A 95 8.98 -18.68 47.00
N ASP A 96 10.17 -18.48 46.46
CA ASP A 96 10.54 -17.30 45.67
C ASP A 96 10.51 -17.59 44.16
N LEU A 97 10.08 -18.80 43.76
CA LEU A 97 10.04 -19.22 42.37
C LEU A 97 8.88 -18.53 41.62
N ASN A 98 9.24 -17.48 40.89
CA ASN A 98 8.40 -16.81 39.90
C ASN A 98 9.32 -16.23 38.81
N LEU A 99 9.55 -17.02 37.77
CA LEU A 99 10.46 -16.69 36.66
C LEU A 99 9.68 -16.48 35.38
N THR A 100 10.08 -15.49 34.58
CA THR A 100 9.72 -15.43 33.16
C THR A 100 10.99 -15.62 32.33
N HIS A 101 10.97 -16.58 31.42
CA HIS A 101 12.08 -16.91 30.53
C HIS A 101 11.65 -16.76 29.08
N GLU A 102 12.45 -16.07 28.27
CA GLU A 102 12.23 -15.93 26.84
C GLU A 102 12.90 -17.08 26.10
N VAL A 103 12.12 -17.82 25.32
CA VAL A 103 12.60 -18.86 24.41
C VAL A 103 12.64 -18.25 23.01
N GLU A 104 13.82 -18.23 22.42
CA GLU A 104 14.08 -17.65 21.08
C GLU A 104 13.14 -18.25 20.02
N HIS A 105 12.58 -17.39 19.17
CA HIS A 105 11.58 -17.72 18.13
C HIS A 105 10.28 -18.39 18.61
N PHE A 106 10.07 -18.52 19.92
CA PHE A 106 8.87 -19.08 20.52
C PHE A 106 8.06 -18.05 21.30
N GLY A 107 8.68 -17.39 22.29
CA GLY A 107 8.02 -16.44 23.18
C GLY A 107 8.31 -16.67 24.67
N LEU A 108 7.50 -16.05 25.52
CA LEU A 108 7.72 -16.01 26.97
C LEU A 108 7.09 -17.22 27.69
N ILE A 109 7.87 -17.85 28.55
CA ILE A 109 7.46 -18.93 29.45
C ILE A 109 7.46 -18.41 30.87
N ARG A 110 6.35 -18.57 31.58
CA ARG A 110 6.23 -18.29 33.01
C ARG A 110 6.37 -19.58 33.80
N ILE A 111 7.24 -19.56 34.80
CA ILE A 111 7.50 -20.69 35.70
C ILE A 111 7.19 -20.24 37.12
N GLY A 112 6.32 -20.98 37.79
CA GLY A 112 5.90 -20.69 39.15
C GLY A 112 5.46 -21.93 39.90
N VAL A 113 4.96 -21.73 41.11
CA VAL A 113 4.41 -22.80 41.95
C VAL A 113 2.89 -22.72 41.95
N GLU A 114 2.23 -23.79 41.51
CA GLU A 114 0.77 -23.97 41.55
C GLU A 114 0.45 -25.30 42.24
N ASP A 115 -0.44 -25.30 43.23
CA ASP A 115 -0.87 -26.52 43.96
C ASP A 115 0.30 -27.40 44.45
N SER A 116 1.34 -26.77 45.01
CA SER A 116 2.59 -27.43 45.45
C SER A 116 3.40 -28.11 44.35
N ARG A 117 3.18 -27.76 43.08
CA ARG A 117 3.90 -28.25 41.91
C ARG A 117 4.57 -27.09 41.18
N ILE A 118 5.72 -27.34 40.58
CA ILE A 118 6.37 -26.35 39.71
C ILE A 118 5.74 -26.48 38.31
N VAL A 119 5.18 -25.38 37.81
CA VAL A 119 4.44 -25.35 36.54
C VAL A 119 5.08 -24.31 35.61
N ALA A 120 5.30 -24.71 34.36
CA ALA A 120 5.63 -23.82 33.25
C ALA A 120 4.37 -23.58 32.43
N SER A 121 4.13 -22.33 32.05
CA SER A 121 3.01 -21.89 31.21
C SER A 121 3.51 -20.98 30.10
N VAL A 122 2.92 -21.10 28.92
CA VAL A 122 3.22 -20.21 27.80
C VAL A 122 2.40 -18.94 27.93
N VAL A 123 3.02 -17.77 27.89
CA VAL A 123 2.29 -16.50 27.96
C VAL A 123 1.46 -16.32 26.69
N GLY A 124 0.15 -16.15 26.85
CA GLY A 124 -0.77 -15.92 25.73
C GLY A 124 -1.31 -17.19 25.07
N MET A 125 -0.92 -18.39 25.52
CA MET A 125 -1.46 -19.66 25.02
C MET A 125 -1.99 -20.54 26.17
N PRO A 126 -2.97 -21.42 25.92
CA PRO A 126 -3.58 -22.26 26.95
C PRO A 126 -2.74 -23.52 27.26
N TYR A 127 -1.40 -23.43 27.23
CA TYR A 127 -0.50 -24.57 27.45
C TYR A 127 0.25 -24.43 28.78
N ASN A 128 0.00 -25.39 29.66
CA ASN A 128 0.66 -25.52 30.96
C ASN A 128 1.28 -26.91 31.10
N TYR A 129 2.40 -27.00 31.82
CA TYR A 129 3.12 -28.23 32.04
C TYR A 129 3.73 -28.26 33.44
N THR A 130 3.48 -29.33 34.19
CA THR A 130 4.18 -29.58 35.45
C THR A 130 5.60 -30.06 35.16
N LEU A 131 6.61 -29.32 35.61
CA LEU A 131 8.01 -29.67 35.40
C LEU A 131 8.34 -31.00 36.08
N ARG A 132 9.32 -31.70 35.52
CA ARG A 132 9.87 -32.95 36.05
C ARG A 132 11.33 -32.75 36.44
N THR A 133 11.89 -33.74 37.14
CA THR A 133 13.31 -33.73 37.53
C THR A 133 14.27 -34.12 36.41
N PHE A 134 13.75 -34.54 35.27
CA PHE A 134 14.51 -34.88 34.07
C PHE A 134 13.89 -34.18 32.86
N TYR A 135 14.74 -33.83 31.89
CA TYR A 135 14.33 -33.33 30.58
C TYR A 135 14.61 -34.37 29.50
N HIS A 136 13.98 -34.20 28.34
CA HIS A 136 14.20 -35.08 27.18
C HIS A 136 15.16 -34.42 26.20
N GLU A 137 16.42 -34.84 26.21
CA GLU A 137 17.47 -34.29 25.34
C GLU A 137 17.14 -34.49 23.86
N ASP A 138 16.59 -35.65 23.49
CA ASP A 138 16.16 -35.94 22.11
C ASP A 138 15.06 -34.98 21.60
N LEU A 139 14.27 -34.38 22.50
CA LEU A 139 13.27 -33.39 22.11
C LEU A 139 13.89 -32.03 21.79
N ALA A 140 15.08 -31.73 22.35
CA ALA A 140 15.71 -30.42 22.17
C ALA A 140 16.03 -30.15 20.69
N CYS A 141 16.55 -31.16 19.98
CA CYS A 141 16.83 -31.04 18.55
C CYS A 141 15.57 -30.79 17.71
N VAL A 142 14.50 -31.55 17.96
CA VAL A 142 13.23 -31.42 17.22
C VAL A 142 12.56 -30.07 17.49
N VAL A 143 12.59 -29.61 18.74
CA VAL A 143 12.08 -28.30 19.12
C VAL A 143 12.90 -27.21 18.43
N GLN A 144 14.23 -27.29 18.47
CA GLN A 144 15.10 -26.30 17.84
C GLN A 144 14.83 -26.20 16.33
N GLU A 145 14.72 -27.32 15.62
CA GLU A 145 14.43 -27.31 14.18
C GLU A 145 13.11 -26.62 13.84
N ALA A 146 12.08 -26.82 14.67
CA ALA A 146 10.78 -26.19 14.48
C ALA A 146 10.82 -24.69 14.81
N LEU A 147 11.53 -24.30 15.87
CA LEU A 147 11.71 -22.89 16.24
C LEU A 147 12.55 -22.13 15.21
N ASP A 148 13.62 -22.73 14.69
CA ASP A 148 14.41 -22.16 13.59
C ASP A 148 13.54 -21.95 12.34
N LYS A 149 12.59 -22.86 12.08
CA LYS A 149 11.65 -22.73 10.98
C LYS A 149 10.67 -21.58 11.20
N ALA A 150 10.14 -21.42 12.40
CA ALA A 150 9.31 -20.27 12.76
C ALA A 150 10.09 -18.96 12.65
N GLY A 151 11.34 -18.91 13.14
CA GLY A 151 12.21 -17.74 13.04
C GLY A 151 12.51 -17.33 11.60
N ARG A 152 12.76 -18.28 10.69
CA ARG A 152 12.93 -17.97 9.26
C ARG A 152 11.67 -17.39 8.61
N LEU A 153 10.49 -17.78 9.09
CA LEU A 153 9.23 -17.20 8.62
C LEU A 153 9.09 -15.76 9.14
N ASP A 154 9.42 -15.49 10.40
CA ASP A 154 9.43 -14.12 10.96
C ASP A 154 10.42 -13.20 10.25
N ASP A 155 11.61 -13.71 9.93
CA ASP A 155 12.62 -12.96 9.15
C ASP A 155 12.10 -12.61 7.76
N SER A 156 11.30 -13.50 7.17
CA SER A 156 10.68 -13.26 5.86
C SER A 156 9.56 -12.22 5.98
N VAL A 157 8.71 -12.34 7.00
CA VAL A 157 7.68 -11.34 7.33
C VAL A 157 8.29 -9.95 7.54
N SER A 158 9.37 -9.86 8.32
CA SER A 158 10.04 -8.58 8.60
C SER A 158 10.55 -7.90 7.32
N LYS A 159 11.10 -8.69 6.38
CA LYS A 159 11.54 -8.16 5.07
C LYS A 159 10.37 -7.68 4.23
N ASP A 160 9.28 -8.45 4.21
CA ASP A 160 8.08 -8.08 3.45
C ASP A 160 7.41 -6.83 4.04
N GLU A 161 7.43 -6.65 5.36
CA GLU A 161 6.96 -5.45 6.06
C GLU A 161 7.82 -4.22 5.73
N GLU A 162 9.15 -4.36 5.71
CA GLU A 162 10.06 -3.29 5.28
C GLU A 162 9.79 -2.89 3.82
N GLU A 163 9.56 -3.87 2.94
CA GLU A 163 9.22 -3.61 1.55
C GLU A 163 7.85 -2.92 1.42
N LEU A 164 6.85 -3.38 2.18
CA LEU A 164 5.52 -2.77 2.24
C LEU A 164 5.61 -1.30 2.68
N ALA A 165 6.36 -1.02 3.74
CA ALA A 165 6.57 0.35 4.23
C ALA A 165 7.23 1.24 3.17
N ARG A 166 8.23 0.71 2.43
CA ARG A 166 8.86 1.44 1.33
C ARG A 166 7.87 1.75 0.21
N LEU A 167 7.02 0.79 -0.16
CA LEU A 167 6.01 0.98 -1.20
C LEU A 167 4.93 1.99 -0.78
N GLU A 168 4.55 2.00 0.51
CA GLU A 168 3.64 2.99 1.08
C GLU A 168 4.23 4.40 1.03
N GLU A 169 5.50 4.56 1.36
CA GLU A 169 6.21 5.83 1.24
C GLU A 169 6.27 6.30 -0.22
N GLU A 170 6.64 5.41 -1.15
CA GLU A 170 6.65 5.69 -2.59
C GLU A 170 5.26 6.17 -3.06
N LEU A 171 4.18 5.47 -2.70
CA LEU A 171 2.80 5.88 -3.04
C LEU A 171 2.42 7.23 -2.41
N SER A 172 2.80 7.47 -1.17
CA SER A 172 2.53 8.75 -0.50
C SER A 172 3.21 9.92 -1.22
N SER A 173 4.40 9.70 -1.80
CA SER A 173 5.14 10.71 -2.55
C SER A 173 4.43 11.09 -3.86
N PHE A 174 3.82 10.13 -4.56
CA PHE A 174 3.01 10.39 -5.76
C PHE A 174 1.81 11.27 -5.45
N SER A 175 1.20 11.10 -4.28
CA SER A 175 0.07 11.91 -3.83
C SER A 175 0.44 13.40 -3.63
N ARG A 176 1.73 13.73 -3.55
CA ARG A 176 2.22 15.11 -3.36
C ARG A 176 2.81 15.71 -4.64
N ASP A 177 2.78 14.98 -5.75
CA ASP A 177 3.39 15.40 -6.99
C ASP A 177 2.56 16.51 -7.68
N PRO A 178 3.13 17.72 -7.90
CA PRO A 178 2.42 18.83 -8.53
C PRO A 178 1.99 18.55 -9.98
N SER A 179 2.61 17.56 -10.64
CA SER A 179 2.19 17.13 -11.97
C SER A 179 0.79 16.52 -11.99
N VAL A 180 0.30 15.98 -10.86
CA VAL A 180 -1.08 15.51 -10.72
C VAL A 180 -2.04 16.69 -10.82
N ALA A 181 -1.78 17.78 -10.10
CA ALA A 181 -2.62 18.99 -10.16
C ALA A 181 -2.62 19.63 -11.57
N LEU A 182 -1.46 19.65 -12.24
CA LEU A 182 -1.35 20.10 -13.63
C LEU A 182 -2.12 19.20 -14.60
N PHE A 183 -2.07 17.88 -14.40
CA PHE A 183 -2.86 16.93 -15.19
C PHE A 183 -4.36 17.16 -15.00
N LEU A 184 -4.81 17.31 -13.75
CA LEU A 184 -6.21 17.62 -13.45
C LEU A 184 -6.67 18.92 -14.12
N ALA A 185 -5.82 19.94 -14.15
CA ALA A 185 -6.12 21.22 -14.79
C ALA A 185 -6.05 21.19 -16.33
N THR A 186 -5.49 20.13 -16.93
CA THR A 186 -5.24 20.05 -18.37
C THR A 186 -6.48 20.28 -19.24
N PRO A 187 -7.67 19.74 -18.93
CA PRO A 187 -8.90 20.02 -19.69
C PRO A 187 -9.30 21.50 -19.65
N LEU A 188 -9.23 22.13 -18.46
CA LEU A 188 -9.51 23.56 -18.28
C LEU A 188 -8.50 24.43 -19.04
N ILE A 189 -7.22 24.12 -18.92
CA ILE A 189 -6.14 24.81 -19.64
C ILE A 189 -6.38 24.71 -21.14
N SER A 190 -6.75 23.53 -21.65
CA SER A 190 -7.07 23.31 -23.07
C SER A 190 -8.23 24.19 -23.53
N VAL A 191 -9.33 24.25 -22.78
CA VAL A 191 -10.50 25.10 -23.11
C VAL A 191 -10.15 26.59 -23.13
N VAL A 192 -9.45 27.06 -22.09
CA VAL A 192 -9.03 28.47 -21.98
C VAL A 192 -8.11 28.85 -23.13
N LEU A 193 -7.17 27.98 -23.46
CA LEU A 193 -6.19 28.20 -24.52
C LEU A 193 -6.84 28.20 -25.91
N GLN A 194 -7.76 27.27 -26.18
CA GLN A 194 -8.54 27.24 -27.41
C GLN A 194 -9.38 28.52 -27.57
N TYR A 195 -10.03 28.98 -26.50
CA TYR A 195 -10.80 30.23 -26.53
C TYR A 195 -9.90 31.46 -26.77
N ALA A 196 -8.74 31.54 -26.10
CA ALA A 196 -7.78 32.62 -26.30
C ALA A 196 -7.26 32.65 -27.75
N LEU A 197 -7.02 31.49 -28.35
CA LEU A 197 -6.59 31.38 -29.75
C LEU A 197 -7.70 31.83 -30.70
N LEU A 198 -8.94 31.39 -30.48
CA LEU A 198 -10.10 31.83 -31.26
C LEU A 198 -10.32 33.34 -31.17
N LEU A 199 -10.19 33.95 -29.98
CA LEU A 199 -10.27 35.40 -29.81
C LEU A 199 -9.30 36.17 -30.70
N THR A 200 -8.09 35.62 -30.91
CA THR A 200 -7.09 36.25 -31.77
C THR A 200 -7.29 35.97 -33.26
N ALA A 201 -7.87 34.81 -33.60
CA ALA A 201 -8.03 34.36 -34.99
C ALA A 201 -9.34 34.86 -35.61
N ASN A 202 -10.45 34.74 -34.89
CA ASN A 202 -11.78 35.13 -35.35
C ASN A 202 -12.71 35.40 -34.16
N GLN A 203 -12.97 36.67 -33.86
CA GLN A 203 -13.82 37.08 -32.74
C GLN A 203 -15.24 36.53 -32.83
N ASP A 204 -15.76 36.34 -34.03
CA ASP A 204 -17.14 35.87 -34.25
C ASP A 204 -17.27 34.37 -33.92
N LEU A 205 -16.24 33.59 -34.29
CA LEU A 205 -16.10 32.19 -33.89
C LEU A 205 -15.80 32.04 -32.40
N ALA A 206 -15.02 32.95 -31.81
CA ALA A 206 -14.80 32.98 -30.36
C ALA A 206 -16.11 33.20 -29.60
N GLY A 207 -16.96 34.13 -30.06
CA GLY A 207 -18.30 34.35 -29.51
C GLY A 207 -19.16 33.09 -29.56
N LYS A 208 -19.23 32.44 -30.72
CA LYS A 208 -19.96 31.17 -30.91
C LYS A 208 -19.42 30.06 -30.01
N TYR A 209 -18.11 29.98 -29.83
CA TYR A 209 -17.48 29.01 -28.94
C TYR A 209 -17.81 29.28 -27.46
N ALA A 210 -17.80 30.56 -27.03
CA ALA A 210 -18.21 30.94 -25.68
C ALA A 210 -19.69 30.64 -25.40
N ASP A 211 -20.57 30.88 -26.37
CA ASP A 211 -21.99 30.55 -26.26
C ASP A 211 -22.22 29.03 -26.18
N LEU A 212 -21.43 28.26 -26.91
CA LEU A 212 -21.46 26.80 -26.86
C LEU A 212 -21.01 26.26 -25.49
N LEU A 213 -19.94 26.83 -24.92
CA LEU A 213 -19.48 26.49 -23.56
C LEU A 213 -20.50 26.87 -22.48
N ARG A 214 -21.28 27.93 -22.70
CA ARG A 214 -22.35 28.38 -21.78
C ARG A 214 -23.63 27.58 -21.94
N ASN A 215 -23.74 26.72 -22.96
CA ASN A 215 -24.93 25.92 -23.19
C ASN A 215 -25.12 24.93 -22.02
N PRO A 216 -26.22 25.01 -21.25
CA PRO A 216 -26.42 24.17 -20.07
C PRO A 216 -26.46 22.68 -20.40
N TYR A 217 -26.90 22.30 -21.61
CA TYR A 217 -26.95 20.90 -22.05
C TYR A 217 -25.57 20.29 -22.31
N LEU A 218 -24.54 21.12 -22.54
CA LEU A 218 -23.14 20.68 -22.68
C LEU A 218 -22.36 20.91 -21.39
N LEU A 219 -22.60 22.04 -20.72
CA LEU A 219 -21.89 22.45 -19.53
C LEU A 219 -22.18 21.53 -18.34
N LEU A 220 -23.45 21.23 -18.05
CA LEU A 220 -23.81 20.42 -16.88
C LEU A 220 -23.23 18.99 -16.94
N PRO A 221 -23.34 18.24 -18.04
CA PRO A 221 -22.71 16.92 -18.15
C PRO A 221 -21.18 16.99 -18.05
N SER A 222 -20.55 17.99 -18.69
CA SER A 222 -19.10 18.15 -18.65
C SER A 222 -18.60 18.47 -17.24
N MET A 223 -19.30 19.36 -16.53
CA MET A 223 -19.02 19.68 -15.13
C MET A 223 -19.25 18.47 -14.22
N ALA A 224 -20.30 17.68 -14.45
CA ALA A 224 -20.56 16.46 -13.68
C ALA A 224 -19.45 15.42 -13.86
N VAL A 225 -18.99 15.18 -15.09
CA VAL A 225 -17.85 14.29 -15.39
C VAL A 225 -16.58 14.81 -14.73
N TYR A 226 -16.30 16.12 -14.84
CA TYR A 226 -15.11 16.73 -14.25
C TYR A 226 -15.14 16.72 -12.71
N ILE A 227 -16.30 16.95 -12.09
CA ILE A 227 -16.49 16.83 -10.64
C ILE A 227 -16.31 15.38 -10.21
N CYS A 228 -16.88 14.41 -10.94
CA CYS A 228 -16.68 12.99 -10.64
C CYS A 228 -15.18 12.65 -10.69
N PHE A 229 -14.48 13.11 -11.73
CA PHE A 229 -13.04 12.95 -11.89
C PHE A 229 -12.25 13.55 -10.72
N LEU A 230 -12.50 14.82 -10.37
CA LEU A 230 -11.90 15.47 -9.19
C LEU A 230 -12.18 14.72 -7.89
N SER A 231 -13.41 14.29 -7.67
CA SER A 231 -13.85 13.56 -6.47
C SER A 231 -13.13 12.22 -6.37
N LEU A 232 -13.00 11.52 -7.49
CA LEU A 232 -12.24 10.29 -7.62
C LEU A 232 -10.75 10.53 -7.36
N THR A 233 -10.17 11.66 -7.80
CA THR A 233 -8.74 11.97 -7.55
C THR A 233 -8.51 12.34 -6.11
N LEU A 234 -9.46 13.04 -5.49
CA LEU A 234 -9.43 13.31 -4.06
C LEU A 234 -9.54 12.02 -3.25
N ALA A 235 -10.44 11.10 -3.63
CA ALA A 235 -10.56 9.78 -3.02
C ALA A 235 -9.29 8.92 -3.21
N PHE A 236 -8.60 9.09 -4.35
CA PHE A 236 -7.29 8.50 -4.62
C PHE A 236 -6.21 9.05 -3.66
N HIS A 237 -6.16 10.37 -3.45
CA HIS A 237 -5.27 10.98 -2.45
C HIS A 237 -5.62 10.58 -1.00
N LEU A 238 -6.85 10.15 -0.76
CA LEU A 238 -7.31 9.59 0.52
C LEU A 238 -7.14 8.06 0.61
N GLY A 239 -6.57 7.41 -0.41
CA GLY A 239 -6.12 6.01 -0.36
C GLY A 239 -7.18 4.92 -0.54
N THR A 240 -8.37 5.22 -1.07
CA THR A 240 -9.51 4.28 -1.01
C THR A 240 -9.90 3.58 -2.32
N LEU A 241 -9.56 4.10 -3.52
CA LEU A 241 -10.13 3.60 -4.79
C LEU A 241 -9.19 3.72 -6.01
N VAL A 242 -8.08 2.96 -6.04
CA VAL A 242 -7.09 2.99 -7.15
C VAL A 242 -7.63 2.46 -8.50
N PRO A 243 -8.34 1.30 -8.59
CA PRO A 243 -8.75 0.74 -9.88
C PRO A 243 -9.83 1.56 -10.61
N LEU A 244 -10.77 2.13 -9.86
CA LEU A 244 -11.82 3.00 -10.40
C LEU A 244 -11.22 4.31 -10.92
N HIS A 245 -10.10 4.76 -10.34
CA HIS A 245 -9.42 5.98 -10.75
C HIS A 245 -8.80 5.84 -12.14
N VAL A 246 -8.12 4.73 -12.41
CA VAL A 246 -7.48 4.46 -13.72
C VAL A 246 -8.53 4.36 -14.83
N LEU A 247 -9.66 3.69 -14.59
CA LEU A 247 -10.78 3.63 -15.53
C LEU A 247 -11.42 5.00 -15.78
N ALA A 248 -11.59 5.82 -14.74
CA ALA A 248 -12.16 7.16 -14.87
C ALA A 248 -11.20 8.14 -15.56
N VAL A 249 -9.89 8.03 -15.34
CA VAL A 249 -8.84 8.78 -16.05
C VAL A 249 -8.85 8.39 -17.53
N LEU A 250 -8.89 7.10 -17.86
CA LEU A 250 -8.97 6.61 -19.24
C LEU A 250 -10.25 7.08 -19.94
N TYR A 251 -11.40 7.05 -19.25
CA TYR A 251 -12.66 7.55 -19.77
C TYR A 251 -12.63 9.07 -19.98
N SER A 252 -12.07 9.82 -19.02
CA SER A 252 -11.91 11.27 -19.13
C SER A 252 -10.98 11.65 -20.28
N LEU A 253 -9.82 10.99 -20.40
CA LEU A 253 -8.85 11.19 -21.48
C LEU A 253 -9.40 10.79 -22.86
N THR A 254 -10.25 9.77 -22.97
CA THR A 254 -10.92 9.39 -24.22
C THR A 254 -12.12 10.28 -24.54
N SER A 255 -12.72 10.93 -23.54
CA SER A 255 -13.79 11.92 -23.71
C SER A 255 -13.28 13.34 -24.04
N ILE A 256 -12.02 13.70 -23.76
CA ILE A 256 -11.44 14.99 -24.17
C ILE A 256 -11.34 15.12 -25.72
N PRO A 257 -11.00 14.07 -26.48
CA PRO A 257 -11.21 14.04 -27.94
C PRO A 257 -12.69 14.19 -28.34
N SER A 258 -13.65 13.77 -27.52
CA SER A 258 -15.08 14.01 -27.79
C SER A 258 -15.51 15.47 -27.50
N LEU A 259 -14.76 16.20 -26.67
CA LEU A 259 -14.83 17.67 -26.59
C LEU A 259 -14.15 18.37 -27.79
N ALA A 260 -13.33 17.66 -28.58
CA ALA A 260 -12.87 18.13 -29.89
C ALA A 260 -13.93 17.94 -30.99
N SER A 261 -15.02 17.20 -30.75
CA SER A 261 -16.15 17.11 -31.68
C SER A 261 -16.81 18.48 -31.95
N PRO A 262 -17.01 19.38 -30.96
CA PRO A 262 -17.36 20.77 -31.23
C PRO A 262 -16.35 21.55 -32.08
N VAL A 263 -15.05 21.26 -31.97
CA VAL A 263 -13.99 21.88 -32.78
C VAL A 263 -14.01 21.34 -34.21
N LEU A 264 -14.25 20.04 -34.39
CA LEU A 264 -14.50 19.40 -35.70
C LEU A 264 -15.82 19.86 -36.33
N PHE A 265 -16.86 20.10 -35.54
CA PHE A 265 -18.13 20.68 -35.98
C PHE A 265 -17.99 22.15 -36.39
N ALA A 266 -17.19 22.94 -35.66
CA ALA A 266 -16.81 24.29 -36.07
C ALA A 266 -15.91 24.29 -37.34
N TYR A 267 -15.10 23.24 -37.52
CA TYR A 267 -14.29 23.00 -38.72
C TYR A 267 -15.16 22.61 -39.93
N GLU A 268 -16.18 21.76 -39.76
CA GLU A 268 -17.18 21.44 -40.78
C GLU A 268 -17.97 22.69 -41.20
N ARG A 269 -18.35 23.56 -40.25
CA ARG A 269 -19.05 24.81 -40.54
C ARG A 269 -18.19 25.96 -41.08
N LEU A 270 -16.87 25.83 -41.06
CA LEU A 270 -15.92 26.73 -41.71
C LEU A 270 -15.63 26.33 -43.16
N MET A 271 -16.02 25.11 -43.54
CA MET A 271 -15.83 24.53 -44.88
C MET A 271 -17.10 24.59 -45.75
N GLU A 272 -18.27 24.90 -45.16
CA GLU A 272 -19.48 25.41 -45.84
C GLU A 272 -19.46 26.93 -45.92
#